data_AF-A0A060W348-F1
#
_entry.id   AF-A0A060W348-F1
#
_cell.length_a   1.000
_cell.length_b   1.000
_cell.length_c   1.000
_cell.angle_alpha   90.00
_cell.angle_beta   90.00
_cell.angle_gamma   90.00
#
_symmetry.space_group_name_H-M   'P 1'
#
loop_
_entity.id
_entity.type
_entity.pdbx_description
1 polymer ?
#
loop_
_entity_poly.entity_id
_entity_poly.type
_entity_poly.pdbx_seq_one_letter_code
_entity_poly.pdbx_strand_id
1 'polypeptide(L)'
;MFSISVCVCPLRSFADMCKNTVYSIALCLCLCVCYRSIKVKLGVHNVQQEQGQERLVKQAFPHPNYDEEYNNDIMLLKLEVIAVFTDHVRPIGLPLTKDEVSKDCLVSGWGHTIRNVKQGSPVLQDLNVTLDENQLCSDNHQVCSSGINGPAQGDSGGPLVCNGVAYGVVSTKTRNNTYIYVRIPDFLD
;
A
#
# COMPACT_ATOMS: atom_id res chain seq x y z
N MET A 1 12.23 12.94 0.47
CA MET A 1 11.90 11.60 0.99
C MET A 1 10.49 11.67 1.56
N PHE A 2 9.52 11.14 0.83
CA PHE A 2 8.09 11.26 1.17
C PHE A 2 7.73 10.08 2.09
N SER A 3 7.18 10.36 3.28
CA SER A 3 6.73 9.31 4.21
C SER A 3 5.38 8.80 3.72
N ILE A 4 5.34 7.58 3.21
CA ILE A 4 4.09 6.95 2.81
C ILE A 4 3.43 6.30 4.03
N SER A 5 2.14 6.58 4.18
CA SER A 5 1.25 5.97 5.15
C SER A 5 1.10 4.47 4.86
N VAL A 6 1.54 3.60 5.75
CA VAL A 6 1.28 2.14 5.67
C VAL A 6 0.34 1.78 6.81
N CYS A 7 -0.75 1.05 6.52
CA CYS A 7 -1.68 0.56 7.56
C CYS A 7 -1.75 -0.96 7.64
N VAL A 8 -2.00 -1.38 8.89
CA VAL A 8 -2.16 -2.70 9.49
C VAL A 8 -3.58 -3.35 9.57
N CYS A 9 -3.98 -4.39 8.80
CA CYS A 9 -5.21 -5.26 8.88
C CYS A 9 -6.69 -4.69 8.94
N PRO A 10 -7.82 -5.47 8.78
CA PRO A 10 -8.56 -5.96 7.57
C PRO A 10 -10.13 -5.79 7.58
N LEU A 11 -10.82 -6.45 6.62
CA LEU A 11 -12.10 -6.10 5.96
C LEU A 11 -13.43 -6.73 6.45
N ARG A 12 -14.56 -5.97 6.35
CA ARG A 12 -15.85 -6.37 5.69
C ARG A 12 -16.87 -5.20 5.53
N SER A 13 -17.51 -5.16 4.35
CA SER A 13 -18.84 -4.59 3.97
C SER A 13 -18.97 -3.14 3.43
N PHE A 14 -19.84 -3.05 2.41
CA PHE A 14 -20.16 -2.05 1.37
C PHE A 14 -20.75 -0.67 1.79
N ALA A 15 -20.76 0.20 0.77
CA ALA A 15 -21.68 1.31 0.42
C ALA A 15 -21.28 2.78 0.75
N ASP A 16 -21.31 3.58 -0.33
CA ASP A 16 -21.43 5.03 -0.45
C ASP A 16 -20.27 5.98 -0.09
N MET A 17 -19.77 6.64 -1.14
CA MET A 17 -19.82 8.11 -1.33
C MET A 17 -18.51 8.90 -1.48
N CYS A 18 -18.55 9.74 -2.52
CA CYS A 18 -17.65 10.79 -2.98
C CYS A 18 -17.41 12.00 -2.04
N LYS A 19 -16.36 12.77 -2.39
CA LYS A 19 -16.08 14.21 -2.13
C LYS A 19 -15.44 14.60 -0.78
N ASN A 20 -14.26 15.23 -0.90
CA ASN A 20 -13.55 16.05 0.10
C ASN A 20 -12.92 15.36 1.33
N THR A 21 -12.46 14.11 1.22
CA THR A 21 -11.73 13.42 2.30
C THR A 21 -10.35 12.98 1.82
N VAL A 22 -9.30 13.17 2.64
CA VAL A 22 -7.98 12.59 2.37
C VAL A 22 -8.06 11.10 2.69
N TYR A 23 -8.13 10.26 1.65
CA TYR A 23 -8.08 8.81 1.80
C TYR A 23 -6.61 8.38 1.79
N SER A 24 -6.20 7.60 2.79
CA SER A 24 -4.97 6.83 2.71
C SER A 24 -5.31 5.48 2.09
N ILE A 25 -4.63 5.12 1.00
CA ILE A 25 -4.70 3.78 0.43
C ILE A 25 -3.81 2.91 1.31
N ALA A 26 -4.36 1.81 1.83
CA ALA A 26 -3.57 0.85 2.58
C ALA A 26 -4.20 -0.54 2.50
N LEU A 27 -3.36 -1.56 2.59
CA LEU A 27 -3.78 -2.95 2.55
C LEU A 27 -3.52 -3.66 3.87
N CYS A 28 -4.38 -4.60 4.18
CA CYS A 28 -4.64 -5.00 5.55
C CYS A 28 -5.20 -6.43 5.57
N LEU A 29 -4.39 -7.41 6.01
CA LEU A 29 -4.70 -8.85 6.04
C LEU A 29 -4.73 -9.42 7.47
N CYS A 30 -5.90 -9.58 8.11
CA CYS A 30 -6.06 -10.37 9.34
C CYS A 30 -7.47 -10.99 9.46
N LEU A 31 -7.56 -12.24 9.07
CA LEU A 31 -8.69 -13.10 9.44
C LEU A 31 -8.60 -13.38 10.95
N CYS A 32 -9.27 -12.59 11.80
CA CYS A 32 -9.84 -12.96 13.13
C CYS A 32 -10.09 -11.72 14.02
N VAL A 33 -11.36 -11.54 14.44
CA VAL A 33 -11.86 -10.93 15.69
C VAL A 33 -10.90 -10.00 16.46
N CYS A 34 -10.77 -8.73 16.05
CA CYS A 34 -10.33 -7.64 16.93
C CYS A 34 -10.69 -6.27 16.34
N TYR A 35 -11.97 -5.88 16.43
CA TYR A 35 -12.51 -4.58 15.98
C TYR A 35 -12.10 -3.39 16.87
N ARG A 36 -10.90 -3.40 17.46
CA ARG A 36 -10.43 -2.34 18.36
C ARG A 36 -9.31 -1.53 17.71
N SER A 37 -9.74 -0.47 17.02
CA SER A 37 -8.99 0.73 16.64
C SER A 37 -7.70 0.52 15.83
N ILE A 38 -7.81 0.47 14.49
CA ILE A 38 -6.66 0.60 13.58
C ILE A 38 -6.05 2.00 13.74
N LYS A 39 -4.73 2.08 13.76
CA LYS A 39 -3.96 3.32 13.85
C LYS A 39 -3.08 3.47 12.62
N VAL A 40 -3.10 4.67 12.05
CA VAL A 40 -2.26 5.09 10.93
C VAL A 40 -1.17 6.00 11.46
N LYS A 41 0.09 5.68 11.15
CA LYS A 41 1.22 6.57 11.42
C LYS A 41 1.64 7.28 10.12
N LEU A 42 1.84 8.60 10.22
CA LEU A 42 2.15 9.47 9.09
C LEU A 42 3.40 10.30 9.41
N GLY A 43 4.30 10.49 8.45
CA GLY A 43 5.51 11.31 8.67
C GLY A 43 6.56 10.62 9.54
N VAL A 44 6.55 9.28 9.57
CA VAL A 44 7.53 8.48 10.30
C VAL A 44 8.67 8.11 9.36
N HIS A 45 9.89 8.13 9.86
CA HIS A 45 11.07 7.57 9.18
C HIS A 45 11.63 6.41 10.01
N ASN A 46 11.81 6.61 11.31
CA ASN A 46 12.19 5.56 12.25
C ASN A 46 11.02 5.20 13.18
N VAL A 47 10.49 3.97 13.09
CA VAL A 47 9.33 3.53 13.88
C VAL A 47 9.60 3.38 15.38
N GLN A 48 10.87 3.36 15.79
CA GLN A 48 11.28 3.32 17.20
C GLN A 48 11.38 4.71 17.83
N GLN A 49 11.30 5.77 17.03
CA GLN A 49 11.32 7.15 17.51
C GLN A 49 9.91 7.73 17.54
N GLU A 50 9.66 8.64 18.47
CA GLU A 50 8.42 9.43 18.50
C GLU A 50 8.47 10.51 17.41
N GLN A 51 8.10 10.10 16.19
CA GLN A 51 8.07 10.94 15.00
C GLN A 51 6.67 10.92 14.36
N GLY A 52 6.37 11.99 13.64
CA GLY A 52 5.16 12.06 12.83
C GLY A 52 3.89 12.23 13.66
N GLN A 53 2.77 11.75 13.13
CA GLN A 53 1.47 11.83 13.77
C GLN A 53 0.76 10.47 13.69
N GLU A 54 0.00 10.15 14.73
CA GLU A 54 -0.83 8.95 14.79
C GLU A 54 -2.31 9.35 14.64
N ARG A 55 -3.05 8.62 13.82
CA ARG A 55 -4.48 8.85 13.56
C ARG A 55 -5.24 7.55 13.71
N LEU A 56 -6.36 7.60 14.41
CA LEU A 56 -7.30 6.49 14.46
C LEU A 56 -8.05 6.40 13.13
N VAL A 57 -8.31 5.18 12.68
CA VAL A 57 -9.21 4.91 11.56
C VAL A 57 -10.64 4.88 12.09
N LYS A 58 -11.49 5.73 11.53
CA LYS A 58 -12.93 5.73 11.78
C LYS A 58 -13.63 4.60 11.07
N GLN A 59 -13.25 4.35 9.81
CA GLN A 59 -13.87 3.34 8.98
C GLN A 59 -12.91 2.83 7.91
N ALA A 60 -13.04 1.56 7.59
CA ALA A 60 -12.25 0.84 6.61
C ALA A 60 -13.19 0.41 5.46
N PHE A 61 -12.76 0.60 4.21
CA PHE A 61 -13.56 0.36 3.00
C PHE A 61 -12.87 -0.66 2.09
N PRO A 62 -13.03 -1.97 2.37
CA PRO A 62 -12.61 -3.03 1.46
C PRO A 62 -13.08 -2.81 0.03
N HIS A 63 -12.30 -3.26 -0.95
CA HIS A 63 -12.89 -3.56 -2.23
C HIS A 63 -13.94 -4.68 -2.07
N PRO A 64 -15.15 -4.51 -2.62
CA PRO A 64 -16.25 -5.45 -2.40
C PRO A 64 -16.02 -6.85 -2.98
N ASN A 65 -15.26 -6.93 -4.06
CA ASN A 65 -14.91 -8.17 -4.76
C ASN A 65 -13.53 -8.70 -4.35
N TYR A 66 -13.04 -8.33 -3.16
CA TYR A 66 -11.83 -8.93 -2.60
C TYR A 66 -12.08 -10.39 -2.23
N ASP A 67 -11.11 -11.27 -2.51
CA ASP A 67 -11.18 -12.70 -2.21
C ASP A 67 -9.88 -13.27 -1.59
N GLU A 68 -9.88 -14.57 -1.29
CA GLU A 68 -8.75 -15.26 -0.66
C GLU A 68 -7.55 -15.50 -1.60
N GLU A 69 -7.72 -15.25 -2.90
CA GLU A 69 -6.67 -15.32 -3.91
C GLU A 69 -5.96 -13.96 -4.10
N TYR A 70 -6.28 -12.97 -3.26
CA TYR A 70 -5.75 -11.61 -3.33
C TYR A 70 -6.19 -10.86 -4.60
N ASN A 71 -7.32 -11.24 -5.21
CA ASN A 71 -7.93 -10.42 -6.25
C ASN A 71 -8.53 -9.17 -5.61
N ASN A 72 -8.40 -8.03 -6.29
CA ASN A 72 -8.88 -6.72 -5.80
C ASN A 72 -8.42 -6.41 -4.37
N ASP A 73 -7.18 -6.77 -4.04
CA ASP A 73 -6.53 -6.55 -2.75
C ASP A 73 -6.20 -5.06 -2.58
N ILE A 74 -7.25 -4.25 -2.36
CA ILE A 74 -7.19 -2.81 -2.11
C ILE A 74 -8.27 -2.40 -1.09
N MET A 75 -7.94 -1.41 -0.26
CA MET A 75 -8.87 -0.81 0.67
C MET A 75 -8.57 0.68 0.88
N LEU A 76 -9.62 1.47 1.11
CA LEU A 76 -9.50 2.83 1.58
C LEU A 76 -9.71 2.91 3.09
N LEU A 77 -8.90 3.72 3.77
CA LEU A 77 -9.06 3.99 5.19
C LEU A 77 -9.48 5.44 5.39
N LYS A 78 -10.60 5.64 6.10
CA LYS A 78 -11.07 6.94 6.54
C LYS A 78 -10.58 7.21 7.94
N LEU A 79 -9.72 8.22 8.08
CA LEU A 79 -9.24 8.68 9.37
C LEU A 79 -10.37 9.33 10.18
N GLU A 80 -10.35 9.15 11.49
CA GLU A 80 -11.28 9.80 12.43
C GLU A 80 -11.06 11.32 12.48
N VAL A 81 -9.79 11.71 12.48
CA VAL A 81 -9.35 13.10 12.37
C VAL A 81 -8.45 13.23 11.15
N ILE A 82 -8.66 14.29 10.37
CA ILE A 82 -7.84 14.55 9.18
C ILE A 82 -6.35 14.63 9.54
N ALA A 83 -5.50 14.19 8.62
CA ALA A 83 -4.06 14.36 8.74
C ALA A 83 -3.70 15.83 8.64
N VAL A 84 -2.75 16.28 9.46
CA VAL A 84 -2.16 17.62 9.34
C VAL A 84 -1.05 17.54 8.31
N PHE A 85 -1.14 18.32 7.24
CA PHE A 85 -0.08 18.36 6.23
C PHE A 85 1.15 19.09 6.75
N THR A 86 2.31 18.51 6.47
CA THR A 86 3.63 19.03 6.88
C THR A 86 4.63 18.78 5.75
N ASP A 87 5.90 19.12 5.98
CA ASP A 87 6.96 18.77 5.02
C ASP A 87 7.21 17.25 4.93
N HIS A 88 6.75 16.48 5.92
CA HIS A 88 6.89 15.03 5.97
C HIS A 88 5.57 14.28 5.75
N VAL A 89 4.44 15.00 5.67
CA VAL A 89 3.11 14.42 5.44
C VAL A 89 2.41 15.17 4.33
N ARG A 90 2.36 14.56 3.14
CA ARG A 90 1.66 15.11 1.97
C ARG A 90 0.94 13.98 1.24
N PRO A 91 -0.23 14.26 0.63
CA PRO A 91 -0.88 13.30 -0.25
C PRO A 91 -0.02 13.05 -1.48
N ILE A 92 -0.09 11.83 -2.01
CA ILE A 92 0.47 11.48 -3.30
C ILE A 92 -0.62 11.55 -4.37
N GLY A 93 -0.24 11.96 -5.58
CA GLY A 93 -1.17 11.97 -6.71
C GLY A 93 -1.57 10.56 -7.13
N LEU A 94 -2.78 10.42 -7.67
CA LEU A 94 -3.22 9.22 -8.37
C LEU A 94 -2.99 9.40 -9.88
N PRO A 95 -2.79 8.30 -10.63
CA PRO A 95 -2.70 8.37 -12.08
C PRO A 95 -3.98 8.96 -12.68
N LEU A 96 -3.84 9.79 -13.72
CA LEU A 96 -4.97 10.45 -14.41
C LEU A 96 -5.55 9.60 -15.53
N THR A 97 -4.77 8.65 -16.04
CA THR A 97 -5.11 7.80 -17.18
C THR A 97 -4.74 6.36 -16.87
N LYS A 98 -5.44 5.43 -17.53
CA LYS A 98 -5.10 3.99 -17.51
C LYS A 98 -3.89 3.66 -18.40
N ASP A 99 -3.46 4.62 -19.23
CA ASP A 99 -2.36 4.48 -20.19
C ASP A 99 -0.96 4.51 -19.53
N GLU A 100 0.01 3.94 -20.27
CA GLU A 100 1.35 3.57 -19.84
C GLU A 100 2.02 4.55 -18.89
N VAL A 101 2.20 4.11 -17.64
CA VAL A 101 3.09 4.74 -16.68
C VAL A 101 4.48 4.11 -16.83
N SER A 102 5.52 4.91 -16.55
CA SER A 102 6.92 4.45 -16.45
C SER A 102 7.02 3.07 -15.79
N LYS A 103 7.81 2.18 -16.39
CA LYS A 103 8.10 0.85 -15.84
C LYS A 103 8.98 0.94 -14.59
N ASP A 104 9.76 2.01 -14.48
CA ASP A 104 10.61 2.25 -13.32
C ASP A 104 9.80 2.92 -12.20
N CYS A 105 9.74 2.23 -11.08
CA CYS A 105 8.94 2.57 -9.92
C CYS A 105 9.76 2.44 -8.64
N LEU A 106 9.28 3.07 -7.58
CA LEU A 106 9.82 3.01 -6.23
C LEU A 106 8.81 2.31 -5.32
N VAL A 107 9.28 1.34 -4.54
CA VAL A 107 8.52 0.79 -3.41
C VAL A 107 9.20 1.22 -2.11
N SER A 108 8.44 1.48 -1.07
CA SER A 108 8.98 1.86 0.23
C SER A 108 8.21 1.21 1.37
N GLY A 109 8.92 0.85 2.44
CA GLY A 109 8.33 0.21 3.61
C GLY A 109 9.31 -0.11 4.74
N TRP A 110 8.77 -0.67 5.81
CA TRP A 110 9.51 -1.10 7.01
C TRP A 110 9.51 -2.63 7.17
N GLY A 111 9.17 -3.36 6.10
CA GLY A 111 9.15 -4.81 6.09
C GLY A 111 10.53 -5.44 6.30
N HIS A 112 10.56 -6.76 6.23
CA HIS A 112 11.77 -7.53 6.48
C HIS A 112 12.85 -7.24 5.43
N THR A 113 14.03 -6.81 5.88
CA THR A 113 15.17 -6.53 4.99
C THR A 113 16.08 -7.73 4.78
N ILE A 114 16.03 -8.72 5.68
CA ILE A 114 16.89 -9.91 5.66
C ILE A 114 16.04 -11.17 5.54
N ARG A 115 16.39 -12.02 4.58
CA ARG A 115 15.73 -13.33 4.39
C ARG A 115 15.85 -14.17 5.66
N ASN A 116 14.76 -14.82 6.07
CA ASN A 116 14.67 -15.69 7.26
C ASN A 116 14.82 -14.97 8.62
N VAL A 117 14.90 -13.65 8.65
CA VAL A 117 14.80 -12.87 9.89
C VAL A 117 13.38 -12.31 9.98
N LYS A 118 12.68 -12.61 11.07
CA LYS A 118 11.31 -12.14 11.33
C LYS A 118 11.30 -10.76 11.99
N GLN A 119 12.05 -9.81 11.42
CA GLN A 119 12.16 -8.47 11.94
C GLN A 119 12.12 -7.47 10.80
N GLY A 120 11.19 -6.51 10.91
CA GLY A 120 11.12 -5.36 10.00
C GLY A 120 12.25 -4.37 10.27
N SER A 121 12.53 -3.52 9.28
CA SER A 121 13.48 -2.42 9.47
C SER A 121 12.90 -1.37 10.43
N PRO A 122 13.65 -0.89 11.43
CA PRO A 122 13.23 0.26 12.20
C PRO A 122 13.17 1.54 11.35
N VAL A 123 13.98 1.63 10.30
CA VAL A 123 14.10 2.80 9.42
C VAL A 123 13.47 2.51 8.06
N LEU A 124 12.72 3.47 7.51
CA LEU A 124 12.06 3.34 6.22
C LEU A 124 13.08 2.99 5.14
N GLN A 125 12.83 1.92 4.40
CA GLN A 125 13.63 1.52 3.25
C GLN A 125 12.88 1.87 1.97
N ASP A 126 13.64 2.06 0.90
CA ASP A 126 13.12 2.17 -0.45
C ASP A 126 13.89 1.26 -1.42
N LEU A 127 13.23 0.92 -2.52
CA LEU A 127 13.77 0.04 -3.55
C LEU A 127 13.21 0.43 -4.91
N ASN A 128 14.11 0.61 -5.87
CA ASN A 128 13.72 0.73 -7.28
C ASN A 128 13.34 -0.64 -7.83
N VAL A 129 12.19 -0.70 -8.48
CA VAL A 129 11.68 -1.90 -9.15
C VAL A 129 11.29 -1.53 -10.58
N THR A 130 11.47 -2.47 -11.49
CA THR A 130 11.00 -2.35 -12.88
C THR A 130 9.83 -3.31 -13.08
N LEU A 131 8.73 -2.81 -13.60
CA LEU A 131 7.53 -3.61 -13.87
C LEU A 131 7.76 -4.54 -15.07
N ASP A 132 7.29 -5.77 -14.91
CA ASP A 132 7.38 -6.79 -15.95
C ASP A 132 6.33 -6.52 -17.04
N GLU A 133 6.70 -6.71 -18.31
CA GLU A 133 5.79 -6.62 -19.46
C GLU A 133 4.93 -7.89 -19.63
N ASN A 134 5.22 -8.94 -18.88
CA ASN A 134 4.71 -10.28 -19.14
C ASN A 134 3.25 -10.48 -18.66
N GLN A 135 2.44 -11.13 -19.52
CA GLN A 135 1.06 -11.56 -19.24
C GLN A 135 0.90 -12.50 -18.02
N LEU A 136 1.97 -13.07 -17.48
CA LEU A 136 1.92 -14.02 -16.36
C LEU A 136 1.43 -13.41 -15.04
N CYS A 137 1.41 -12.08 -14.94
CA CYS A 137 0.85 -11.33 -13.81
C CYS A 137 -0.47 -10.64 -14.16
N SER A 138 -0.99 -10.88 -15.37
CA SER A 138 -2.06 -10.10 -15.99
C SER A 138 -3.41 -10.80 -15.83
N ASP A 139 -3.73 -11.22 -14.60
CA ASP A 139 -5.12 -11.47 -14.21
C ASP A 139 -5.61 -10.30 -13.35
N ASN A 140 -6.89 -9.93 -13.56
CA ASN A 140 -7.68 -8.86 -12.95
C ASN A 140 -6.96 -7.86 -12.01
N HIS A 141 -6.68 -6.67 -12.55
CA HIS A 141 -6.28 -5.47 -11.79
C HIS A 141 -4.94 -5.56 -11.03
N GLN A 142 -3.98 -6.35 -11.54
CA GLN A 142 -2.66 -6.52 -10.95
C GLN A 142 -1.53 -6.15 -11.93
N VAL A 143 -0.39 -5.77 -11.35
CA VAL A 143 0.90 -5.62 -12.05
C VAL A 143 1.97 -6.31 -11.22
N CYS A 144 3.13 -6.59 -11.82
CA CYS A 144 4.20 -7.24 -11.09
C CYS A 144 5.59 -6.75 -11.50
N SER A 145 6.56 -7.11 -10.66
CA SER A 145 7.98 -6.98 -10.92
C SER A 145 8.66 -8.29 -10.53
N SER A 146 9.68 -8.72 -11.27
CA SER A 146 10.48 -9.89 -10.90
C SER A 146 11.92 -9.48 -10.57
N GLY A 147 12.49 -10.07 -9.52
CA GLY A 147 13.85 -9.72 -9.11
C GLY A 147 14.33 -10.50 -7.89
N ILE A 148 15.63 -10.40 -7.59
CA ILE A 148 16.21 -11.01 -6.38
C ILE A 148 15.75 -10.26 -5.11
N ASN A 149 15.54 -8.96 -5.26
CA ASN A 149 15.09 -8.04 -4.21
C ASN A 149 13.70 -7.52 -4.58
N GLY A 150 12.90 -7.24 -3.57
CA GLY A 150 11.56 -6.71 -3.71
C GLY A 150 10.88 -6.61 -2.36
N PRO A 151 9.61 -6.20 -2.34
CA PRO A 151 8.82 -6.08 -1.12
C PRO A 151 8.78 -7.40 -0.33
N ALA A 152 8.79 -7.30 0.99
CA ALA A 152 8.80 -8.42 1.88
C ALA A 152 7.62 -8.38 2.85
N GLN A 153 7.62 -9.32 3.80
CA GLN A 153 6.61 -9.34 4.84
C GLN A 153 6.68 -8.05 5.66
N GLY A 154 5.55 -7.38 5.82
CA GLY A 154 5.45 -6.06 6.46
C GLY A 154 5.40 -4.89 5.49
N ASP A 155 5.68 -5.10 4.19
CA ASP A 155 5.55 -4.07 3.16
C ASP A 155 4.18 -4.08 2.46
N SER A 156 3.34 -5.09 2.69
CA SER A 156 1.97 -5.15 2.16
C SER A 156 1.18 -3.90 2.54
N GLY A 157 0.48 -3.31 1.57
CA GLY A 157 -0.19 -2.02 1.72
C GLY A 157 0.70 -0.81 1.51
N GLY A 158 2.01 -1.01 1.37
CA GLY A 158 2.94 0.01 0.92
C GLY A 158 2.68 0.40 -0.54
N PRO A 159 3.12 1.59 -0.96
CA PRO A 159 2.88 2.07 -2.30
C PRO A 159 3.87 1.49 -3.31
N LEU A 160 3.41 1.37 -4.54
CA LEU A 160 4.24 1.35 -5.73
C LEU A 160 4.11 2.71 -6.41
N VAL A 161 5.18 3.51 -6.38
CA VAL A 161 5.20 4.87 -6.91
C VAL A 161 5.92 4.89 -8.25
N CYS A 162 5.21 5.21 -9.33
CA CYS A 162 5.78 5.29 -10.67
C CYS A 162 5.57 6.72 -11.18
N ASN A 163 6.63 7.38 -11.69
CA ASN A 163 6.58 8.78 -12.13
C ASN A 163 5.95 9.76 -11.10
N GLY A 164 6.19 9.53 -9.81
CA GLY A 164 5.70 10.39 -8.72
C GLY A 164 4.22 10.23 -8.34
N VAL A 165 3.49 9.29 -8.95
CA VAL A 165 2.10 8.95 -8.58
C VAL A 165 2.00 7.57 -7.96
N ALA A 166 1.00 7.35 -7.11
CA ALA A 166 0.70 6.02 -6.57
C ALA A 166 0.04 5.16 -7.66
N TYR A 167 0.85 4.34 -8.32
CA TYR A 167 0.42 3.49 -9.43
C TYR A 167 -0.10 2.13 -8.95
N GLY A 168 0.42 1.64 -7.83
CA GLY A 168 -0.07 0.41 -7.23
C GLY A 168 0.11 0.31 -5.74
N VAL A 169 -0.35 -0.82 -5.19
CA VAL A 169 -0.26 -1.18 -3.77
C VAL A 169 0.40 -2.54 -3.65
N VAL A 170 1.42 -2.66 -2.81
CA VAL A 170 2.07 -3.96 -2.53
C VAL A 170 1.03 -4.93 -1.97
N SER A 171 0.85 -6.08 -2.63
CA SER A 171 -0.09 -7.11 -2.22
C SER A 171 0.66 -8.35 -1.71
N THR A 172 1.08 -9.21 -2.64
CA THR A 172 1.63 -10.53 -2.34
C THR A 172 2.86 -10.83 -3.21
N LYS A 173 3.42 -12.03 -3.08
CA LYS A 173 4.51 -12.51 -3.92
C LYS A 173 4.35 -13.99 -4.26
N THR A 174 4.86 -14.38 -5.41
CA THR A 174 4.91 -15.78 -5.83
C THR A 174 6.20 -16.46 -5.35
N ARG A 175 6.26 -17.79 -5.50
CA ARG A 175 7.47 -18.58 -5.17
C ARG A 175 8.67 -18.27 -6.08
N ASN A 176 8.46 -17.65 -7.23
CA ASN A 176 9.50 -17.39 -8.23
C ASN A 176 10.15 -16.00 -8.08
N ASN A 177 9.97 -15.34 -6.93
CA ASN A 177 10.37 -13.94 -6.69
C ASN A 177 9.70 -12.94 -7.64
N THR A 178 8.45 -13.21 -8.01
CA THR A 178 7.57 -12.23 -8.63
C THR A 178 6.77 -11.54 -7.53
N TYR A 179 6.83 -10.21 -7.49
CA TYR A 179 6.14 -9.38 -6.52
C TYR A 179 4.92 -8.78 -7.19
N ILE A 180 3.76 -8.93 -6.55
CA ILE A 180 2.46 -8.55 -7.10
C ILE A 180 1.96 -7.29 -6.41
N TYR A 181 1.47 -6.36 -7.22
CA TYR A 181 0.88 -5.11 -6.78
C TYR A 181 -0.52 -4.98 -7.39
N VAL A 182 -1.45 -4.43 -6.61
CA VAL A 182 -2.75 -4.03 -7.17
C VAL A 182 -2.59 -2.77 -7.98
N ARG A 183 -3.19 -2.74 -9.17
CA ARG A 183 -3.10 -1.65 -10.14
C ARG A 183 -4.18 -0.60 -9.83
N ILE A 184 -3.78 0.50 -9.18
CA ILE A 184 -4.69 1.60 -8.79
C ILE A 184 -5.51 2.18 -9.95
N PRO A 185 -4.96 2.40 -11.18
CA PRO A 185 -5.73 2.92 -12.31
C PRO A 185 -7.04 2.19 -12.61
N ASP A 186 -7.15 0.91 -12.25
CA ASP A 186 -8.32 0.10 -12.55
C ASP A 186 -9.48 0.33 -11.57
N PHE A 187 -9.26 1.11 -10.50
CA PHE A 187 -10.22 1.39 -9.42
C PHE A 187 -10.57 2.88 -9.30
N LEU A 188 -10.31 3.68 -10.34
CA LEU A 188 -10.55 5.13 -10.33
C LEU A 188 -11.98 5.55 -10.71
N ASP A 189 -12.78 4.61 -11.21
CA ASP A 189 -14.15 4.83 -11.71
C ASP A 189 -15.24 4.56 -10.65
#